data_AF-A0A7S2D549-F1
#
_entry.id   AF-A0A7S2D549-F1
#
_cell.length_a   1.000
_cell.length_b   1.000
_cell.length_c   1.000
_cell.angle_alpha   90.00
_cell.angle_beta   90.00
_cell.angle_gamma   90.00
#
_symmetry.space_group_name_H-M   'P 1'
#
loop_
_entity.id
_entity.type
_entity.pdbx_description
1 polymer ?
#
loop_
_entity_poly.entity_id
_entity_poly.type
_entity_poly.pdbx_seq_one_letter_code
_entity_poly.pdbx_strand_id
1 'polypeptide(L)'
;DGNVVTYGWVLIVNVFFRQLLTLVIIKLTKGKLLVIGAAFQMLVFGVNGTLLMCFQPYQYKAIVNCEGVLILALFSLLMSAVLKELLENHNDAAKFANSIGTVNRVIEVLAILLVAVMCLVPLYNLMLLGRKLLDITVGPEATLNKLYMIQYRKKETERKEADMNRLREVVGGDNDEDVHILATKLPQLDEAIARFKEVGLSSDVDMQEQRRVLVRLAKVVRRIEEGKQKQREFQLELAAAEH
;
A
#
# COMPACT_ATOMS: atom_id res chain seq x y z
N ASP A 1 -8.45 15.89 -13.32
CA ASP A 1 -8.88 16.01 -14.73
C ASP A 1 -7.74 15.68 -15.68
N GLY A 2 -7.67 14.41 -16.09
CA GLY A 2 -6.73 13.96 -17.10
C GLY A 2 -7.44 13.87 -18.43
N ASN A 3 -7.04 14.70 -19.40
CA ASN A 3 -7.68 14.75 -20.70
C ASN A 3 -7.35 13.46 -21.48
N VAL A 4 -8.37 12.82 -22.07
CA VAL A 4 -8.23 11.60 -22.90
C VAL A 4 -7.22 11.82 -24.03
N VAL A 5 -7.11 13.05 -24.53
CA VAL A 5 -6.12 13.43 -25.56
C VAL A 5 -4.69 13.34 -25.02
N THR A 6 -4.44 13.63 -23.74
CA THR A 6 -3.09 13.62 -23.13
C THR A 6 -2.63 12.22 -22.75
N TYR A 7 -3.55 11.28 -22.51
CA TYR A 7 -3.24 9.91 -22.07
C TYR A 7 -3.54 8.84 -23.14
N GLY A 8 -4.41 9.15 -24.09
CA GLY A 8 -4.80 8.26 -25.18
C GLY A 8 -3.64 7.99 -26.14
N TRP A 9 -2.78 8.98 -26.41
CA TRP A 9 -1.60 8.76 -27.25
C TRP A 9 -0.57 7.85 -26.56
N VAL A 10 -0.41 7.94 -25.23
CA VAL A 10 0.48 7.04 -24.47
C VAL A 10 -0.06 5.62 -24.55
N LEU A 11 -1.36 5.42 -24.40
CA LEU A 11 -1.98 4.11 -24.51
C LEU A 11 -1.87 3.56 -25.94
N ILE A 12 -2.10 4.40 -26.96
CA ILE A 12 -1.98 4.01 -28.38
C ILE A 12 -0.53 3.68 -28.73
N VAL A 13 0.43 4.52 -28.37
CA VAL A 13 1.86 4.28 -28.60
C VAL A 13 2.30 3.02 -27.87
N ASN A 14 1.92 2.85 -26.60
CA ASN A 14 2.32 1.69 -25.81
C ASN A 14 1.68 0.39 -26.36
N VAL A 15 0.41 0.40 -26.73
CA VAL A 15 -0.28 -0.77 -27.32
C VAL A 15 0.25 -1.07 -28.73
N PHE A 16 0.39 -0.04 -29.57
CA PHE A 16 0.84 -0.17 -30.96
C PHE A 16 2.31 -0.62 -31.04
N PHE A 17 3.22 0.03 -30.32
CA PHE A 17 4.62 -0.41 -30.28
C PHE A 17 4.75 -1.79 -29.66
N ARG A 18 4.00 -2.10 -28.59
CA ARG A 18 4.00 -3.45 -28.01
C ARG A 18 3.52 -4.50 -29.01
N GLN A 19 2.46 -4.24 -29.77
CA GLN A 19 1.94 -5.17 -30.78
C GLN A 19 2.88 -5.29 -31.99
N LEU A 20 3.44 -4.19 -32.47
CA LEU A 20 4.39 -4.18 -33.59
C LEU A 20 5.68 -4.92 -33.23
N LEU A 21 6.23 -4.66 -32.04
CA LEU A 21 7.38 -5.38 -31.51
C LEU A 21 7.08 -6.87 -31.31
N THR A 22 5.92 -7.21 -30.75
CA THR A 22 5.49 -8.61 -30.58
C THR A 22 5.38 -9.33 -31.94
N LEU A 23 4.87 -8.67 -32.98
CA LEU A 23 4.82 -9.23 -34.34
C LEU A 23 6.22 -9.45 -34.94
N VAL A 24 7.14 -8.49 -34.74
CA VAL A 24 8.55 -8.62 -35.14
C VAL A 24 9.20 -9.81 -34.43
N ILE A 25 8.93 -9.97 -33.13
CA ILE A 25 9.44 -11.10 -32.34
C ILE A 25 8.90 -12.42 -32.88
N ILE A 26 7.58 -12.56 -33.07
CA ILE A 26 6.95 -13.78 -33.64
C ILE A 26 7.58 -14.16 -34.99
N LYS A 27 7.91 -13.17 -35.83
CA LYS A 27 8.60 -13.39 -37.11
C LYS A 27 10.04 -13.87 -36.93
N LEU A 28 10.80 -13.30 -35.99
CA LEU A 28 12.16 -13.72 -35.67
C LEU A 28 12.21 -15.13 -35.05
N THR A 29 11.19 -15.48 -34.27
CA THR A 29 11.05 -16.78 -33.61
C THR A 29 10.97 -17.96 -34.58
N LYS A 30 10.44 -17.76 -35.80
CA LYS A 30 10.29 -18.83 -36.79
C LYS A 30 11.63 -19.37 -37.33
N GLY A 31 12.75 -18.69 -37.09
CA GLY A 31 14.05 -18.99 -37.69
C GLY A 31 15.08 -19.68 -36.80
N LYS A 32 14.68 -20.53 -35.83
CA LYS A 32 15.57 -21.10 -34.78
C LYS A 32 16.27 -20.07 -33.87
N LEU A 33 15.96 -18.78 -34.03
CA LEU A 33 16.48 -17.66 -33.23
C LEU A 33 15.50 -17.31 -32.10
N LEU A 34 14.89 -18.33 -31.48
CA LEU A 34 13.88 -18.15 -30.43
C LEU A 34 14.44 -17.34 -29.25
N VAL A 35 15.68 -17.65 -28.86
CA VAL A 35 16.44 -16.95 -27.82
C VAL A 35 16.63 -15.46 -28.13
N ILE A 36 16.96 -15.11 -29.39
CA ILE A 36 17.18 -13.70 -29.77
C ILE A 36 15.85 -12.93 -29.77
N GLY A 37 14.79 -13.53 -30.30
CA GLY A 37 13.46 -12.93 -30.27
C GLY A 37 13.00 -12.69 -28.84
N ALA A 38 13.19 -13.66 -27.96
CA ALA A 38 12.84 -13.55 -26.55
C ALA A 38 13.70 -12.54 -25.79
N ALA A 39 15.00 -12.43 -26.08
CA ALA A 39 15.86 -11.38 -25.52
C ALA A 39 15.38 -9.97 -25.90
N PHE A 40 14.98 -9.77 -27.17
CA PHE A 40 14.42 -8.51 -27.61
C PHE A 40 13.09 -8.21 -26.91
N GLN A 41 12.25 -9.22 -26.73
CA GLN A 41 10.99 -9.08 -26.00
C GLN A 41 11.19 -8.74 -24.52
N MET A 42 12.20 -9.32 -23.87
CA MET A 42 12.59 -8.96 -22.51
C MET A 42 13.03 -7.50 -22.40
N LEU A 43 13.82 -7.01 -23.36
CA LEU A 43 14.23 -5.61 -23.41
C LEU A 43 13.01 -4.68 -23.53
N VAL A 44 12.05 -5.02 -24.39
CA VAL A 44 10.81 -4.26 -24.56
C VAL A 44 10.00 -4.22 -23.26
N PHE A 45 9.82 -5.37 -22.59
CA PHE A 45 9.13 -5.40 -21.30
C PHE A 45 9.87 -4.60 -20.23
N GLY A 46 11.20 -4.66 -20.19
CA GLY A 46 12.03 -3.87 -19.28
C GLY A 46 11.90 -2.36 -19.50
N VAL A 47 11.97 -1.92 -20.77
CA VAL A 47 11.75 -0.51 -21.14
C VAL A 47 10.33 -0.07 -20.78
N ASN A 48 9.31 -0.86 -21.13
CA ASN A 48 7.92 -0.53 -20.79
C ASN A 48 7.67 -0.46 -19.28
N GLY A 49 8.21 -1.40 -18.51
CA GLY A 49 8.12 -1.37 -17.05
C GLY A 49 8.79 -0.13 -16.46
N THR A 50 9.97 0.21 -16.98
CA THR A 50 10.73 1.42 -16.55
C THR A 50 9.96 2.69 -16.89
N LEU A 51 9.45 2.82 -18.13
CA LEU A 51 8.65 3.97 -18.56
C LEU A 51 7.39 4.11 -17.71
N LEU A 52 6.72 3.01 -17.39
CA LEU A 52 5.51 3.01 -16.57
C LEU A 52 5.79 3.44 -15.13
N MET A 53 6.93 3.01 -14.55
CA MET A 53 7.36 3.45 -13.21
C MET A 53 7.80 4.91 -13.17
N CYS A 54 8.53 5.39 -14.19
CA CYS A 54 9.07 6.75 -14.23
C CYS A 54 8.01 7.80 -14.57
N PHE A 55 7.17 7.54 -15.57
CA PHE A 55 6.21 8.53 -16.06
C PHE A 55 4.84 8.45 -15.38
N GLN A 56 4.50 7.31 -14.77
CA GLN A 56 3.20 7.06 -14.13
C GLN A 56 2.02 7.63 -14.92
N PRO A 57 1.82 7.20 -16.18
CA PRO A 57 0.92 7.87 -17.09
C PRO A 57 -0.56 7.71 -16.72
N TYR A 58 -0.93 7.00 -15.65
CA TYR A 58 -2.33 6.86 -15.25
C TYR A 58 -2.61 7.67 -13.99
N GLN A 59 -3.70 8.45 -14.00
CA GLN A 59 -4.17 9.16 -12.79
C GLN A 59 -4.49 8.21 -11.64
N TYR A 60 -4.93 6.99 -11.97
CA TYR A 60 -5.25 5.99 -10.97
C TYR A 60 -4.04 5.10 -10.69
N LYS A 61 -3.37 5.32 -9.55
CA LYS A 61 -2.18 4.57 -9.13
C LYS A 61 -2.39 3.05 -9.10
N ALA A 62 -3.61 2.57 -8.83
CA ALA A 62 -3.85 1.13 -8.81
C ALA A 62 -3.75 0.49 -10.21
N ILE A 63 -4.08 1.23 -11.28
CA ILE A 63 -3.89 0.73 -12.66
C ILE A 63 -2.39 0.65 -12.96
N VAL A 64 -1.62 1.69 -12.61
CA VAL A 64 -0.15 1.69 -12.75
C VAL A 64 0.45 0.49 -12.01
N ASN A 65 0.07 0.29 -10.75
CA ASN A 65 0.60 -0.82 -9.95
C ASN A 65 0.21 -2.18 -10.53
N CYS A 66 -1.04 -2.34 -10.97
CA CYS A 66 -1.51 -3.58 -11.56
C CYS A 66 -0.80 -3.90 -12.88
N GLU A 67 -0.65 -2.90 -13.76
CA GLU A 67 0.06 -3.07 -15.02
C GLU A 67 1.55 -3.33 -14.80
N GLY A 68 2.16 -2.66 -13.83
CA GLY A 68 3.54 -2.92 -13.41
C GLY A 68 3.75 -4.35 -12.93
N VAL A 69 2.85 -4.86 -12.07
CA VAL A 69 2.89 -6.26 -11.60
C VAL A 69 2.73 -7.24 -12.76
N LEU A 70 1.79 -6.98 -13.70
CA LEU A 70 1.59 -7.82 -14.87
C LEU A 70 2.81 -7.84 -15.81
N ILE A 71 3.42 -6.68 -16.08
CA ILE A 71 4.62 -6.58 -16.92
C ILE A 71 5.79 -7.31 -16.26
N LEU A 72 5.97 -7.15 -14.95
CA LEU A 72 7.03 -7.82 -14.21
C LEU A 72 6.83 -9.36 -14.23
N ALA A 73 5.60 -9.83 -14.04
CA ALA A 73 5.28 -11.26 -14.09
C ALA A 73 5.52 -11.86 -15.49
N LEU A 74 5.11 -11.14 -16.54
CA LEU A 74 5.37 -11.55 -17.94
C LEU A 74 6.87 -11.58 -18.25
N PHE A 75 7.64 -10.61 -17.75
CA PHE A 75 9.09 -10.57 -17.87
C PHE A 75 9.75 -11.77 -17.18
N SER A 76 9.36 -12.08 -15.94
CA SER A 76 9.90 -13.22 -15.18
C SER A 76 9.60 -14.57 -15.85
N LEU A 77 8.38 -14.73 -16.40
CA LEU A 77 8.00 -15.95 -17.13
C LEU A 77 8.84 -16.10 -18.39
N LEU A 78 8.98 -15.03 -19.17
CA LEU A 78 9.79 -15.03 -20.38
C LEU A 78 11.26 -15.33 -20.09
N MET A 79 11.84 -14.73 -19.04
CA MET A 79 13.21 -15.00 -18.61
C MET A 79 13.39 -16.48 -18.23
N SER A 80 12.41 -17.06 -17.55
CA SER A 80 12.44 -18.49 -17.18
C SER A 80 12.36 -19.40 -18.41
N ALA A 81 11.49 -19.07 -19.38
CA ALA A 81 11.38 -19.80 -20.64
C ALA A 81 12.68 -19.77 -21.46
N VAL A 82 13.32 -18.60 -21.56
CA VAL A 82 14.63 -18.46 -22.22
C VAL A 82 15.72 -19.25 -21.51
N LEU A 83 15.74 -19.19 -20.18
CA LEU A 83 16.72 -19.95 -19.39
C LEU A 83 16.56 -21.45 -19.61
N LYS A 84 15.32 -21.96 -19.66
CA LYS A 84 15.03 -23.36 -19.98
C LYS A 84 15.58 -23.72 -21.36
N GLU A 85 15.28 -22.94 -22.39
CA GLU A 85 15.71 -23.22 -23.75
C GLU A 85 17.24 -23.13 -23.92
N LEU A 86 17.90 -22.22 -23.20
CA LEU A 86 19.36 -22.14 -23.15
C LEU A 86 19.99 -23.37 -22.49
N LEU A 87 19.38 -23.88 -21.41
CA LEU A 87 19.83 -25.09 -20.72
C LEU A 87 19.61 -26.35 -21.57
N GLU A 88 18.50 -26.43 -22.29
CA GLU A 88 18.20 -27.55 -23.21
C GLU A 88 19.14 -27.58 -24.41
N ASN A 89 19.55 -26.40 -24.92
CA ASN A 89 20.49 -26.29 -26.04
C ASN A 89 21.97 -26.31 -25.63
N HIS A 90 22.27 -26.46 -24.33
CA HIS A 90 23.65 -26.51 -23.85
C HIS A 90 24.31 -27.85 -24.20
N ASN A 91 25.59 -27.83 -24.61
CA ASN A 91 26.35 -29.06 -24.97
C ASN A 91 26.40 -30.12 -23.87
N ASP A 92 26.30 -29.70 -22.59
CA ASP A 92 26.26 -30.58 -21.41
C ASP A 92 24.84 -30.73 -20.81
N ALA A 93 23.77 -30.62 -21.61
CA ALA A 93 22.38 -30.69 -21.12
C ALA A 93 22.09 -31.90 -20.21
N ALA A 94 22.73 -33.04 -20.47
CA ALA A 94 22.57 -34.27 -19.67
C ALA A 94 22.99 -34.09 -18.20
N LYS A 95 23.98 -33.24 -17.89
CA LYS A 95 24.42 -32.95 -16.52
C LYS A 95 23.42 -32.06 -15.77
N PHE A 96 22.55 -31.35 -16.48
CA PHE A 96 21.59 -30.39 -15.93
C PHE A 96 20.14 -30.87 -15.93
N ALA A 97 19.89 -32.17 -16.16
CA ALA A 97 18.54 -32.73 -16.25
C ALA A 97 17.65 -32.37 -15.03
N ASN A 98 18.21 -32.44 -13.82
CA ASN A 98 17.49 -32.06 -12.59
C ASN A 98 17.19 -30.54 -12.51
N SER A 99 18.11 -29.71 -13.00
CA SER A 99 17.94 -28.26 -13.05
C SER A 99 16.87 -27.87 -14.08
N ILE A 100 16.86 -28.52 -15.25
CA ILE A 100 15.84 -28.32 -16.29
C ILE A 100 14.45 -28.68 -15.73
N GLY A 101 14.34 -29.82 -15.03
CA GLY A 101 13.09 -30.22 -14.38
C GLY A 101 12.60 -29.21 -13.33
N THR A 102 13.52 -28.65 -12.55
CA THR A 102 13.19 -27.63 -11.54
C THR A 102 12.72 -26.32 -12.20
N VAL A 103 13.43 -25.84 -13.22
CA VAL A 103 13.04 -24.64 -13.99
C VAL A 103 11.68 -24.85 -14.66
N ASN A 104 11.40 -26.04 -15.19
CA ASN A 104 10.09 -26.35 -15.78
C ASN A 104 8.95 -26.25 -14.76
N ARG A 105 9.14 -26.79 -13.55
CA ARG A 105 8.14 -26.64 -12.45
C ARG A 105 7.94 -25.19 -12.05
N VAL A 106 9.02 -24.40 -11.97
CA VAL A 106 8.93 -22.97 -11.65
C VAL A 106 8.14 -22.22 -12.72
N ILE A 107 8.36 -22.52 -14.00
CA ILE A 107 7.59 -21.95 -15.11
C ILE A 107 6.11 -22.31 -14.99
N GLU A 108 5.78 -23.58 -14.72
CA GLU A 108 4.40 -24.02 -14.56
C GLU A 108 3.67 -23.31 -13.41
N VAL A 109 4.32 -23.20 -12.25
CA VAL A 109 3.75 -22.49 -11.09
C VAL A 109 3.55 -21.00 -11.39
N LEU A 110 4.55 -20.35 -12.01
CA LEU A 110 4.44 -18.94 -12.42
C LEU A 110 3.33 -18.73 -13.45
N ALA A 111 3.17 -19.64 -14.41
CA ALA A 111 2.13 -19.57 -15.43
C ALA A 111 0.73 -19.68 -14.80
N ILE A 112 0.52 -20.62 -13.89
CA ILE A 112 -0.75 -20.78 -13.16
C ILE A 112 -1.06 -19.50 -12.35
N LEU A 113 -0.08 -18.97 -11.63
CA LEU A 113 -0.24 -17.74 -10.86
C LEU A 113 -0.59 -16.55 -11.77
N LEU A 114 0.07 -16.43 -12.93
CA LEU A 114 -0.18 -15.35 -13.88
C LEU A 114 -1.58 -15.44 -14.48
N VAL A 115 -2.05 -16.64 -14.83
CA VAL A 115 -3.42 -16.88 -15.29
C VAL A 115 -4.42 -16.49 -14.20
N ALA A 116 -4.16 -16.89 -12.94
CA ALA A 116 -5.02 -16.51 -11.82
C ALA A 116 -5.11 -14.99 -11.66
N VAL A 117 -3.97 -14.26 -11.73
CA VAL A 117 -3.94 -12.79 -11.68
C VAL A 117 -4.69 -12.19 -12.86
N MET A 118 -4.48 -12.69 -14.07
CA MET A 118 -5.18 -12.24 -15.27
C MET A 118 -6.71 -12.44 -15.18
N CYS A 119 -7.17 -13.45 -14.45
CA CYS A 119 -8.60 -13.65 -14.17
C CYS A 119 -9.10 -12.74 -13.03
N LEU A 120 -8.34 -12.61 -11.93
CA LEU A 120 -8.74 -11.88 -10.73
C LEU A 120 -8.78 -10.36 -10.93
N VAL A 121 -7.80 -9.80 -11.64
CA VAL A 121 -7.71 -8.35 -11.91
C VAL A 121 -8.95 -7.79 -12.60
N PRO A 122 -9.40 -8.33 -13.76
CA PRO A 122 -10.61 -7.84 -14.40
C PRO A 122 -11.84 -8.07 -13.51
N LEU A 123 -11.92 -9.19 -12.78
CA LEU A 123 -13.02 -9.49 -11.85
C LEU A 123 -13.11 -8.45 -10.73
N TYR A 124 -11.97 -8.08 -10.14
CA TYR A 124 -11.87 -7.03 -9.13
C TYR A 124 -12.30 -5.66 -9.69
N ASN A 125 -11.82 -5.31 -10.89
CA ASN A 125 -12.23 -4.07 -11.54
C ASN A 125 -13.73 -4.04 -11.87
N LEU A 126 -14.30 -5.16 -12.31
CA LEU A 126 -15.73 -5.31 -12.60
C LEU A 126 -16.57 -5.15 -11.33
N MET A 127 -16.11 -5.74 -10.21
CA MET A 127 -16.74 -5.58 -8.90
C MET A 127 -16.69 -4.12 -8.42
N LEU A 128 -15.56 -3.44 -8.63
CA LEU A 128 -15.39 -2.03 -8.26
C LEU A 128 -16.28 -1.11 -9.11
N LEU A 129 -16.43 -1.42 -10.40
CA LEU A 129 -17.32 -0.72 -11.31
C LEU A 129 -18.79 -0.98 -10.96
N GLY A 130 -19.13 -2.21 -10.58
CA GLY A 130 -20.45 -2.58 -10.05
C GLY A 130 -20.81 -1.82 -8.77
N ARG A 131 -19.86 -1.67 -7.83
CA ARG A 131 -20.05 -0.84 -6.64
C ARG A 131 -20.32 0.63 -6.99
N LYS A 132 -19.56 1.19 -7.95
CA LYS A 132 -19.80 2.56 -8.42
C LYS A 132 -21.15 2.73 -9.10
N LEU A 133 -21.59 1.75 -9.89
CA LEU A 133 -22.92 1.77 -10.51
C LEU A 133 -24.03 1.67 -9.46
N LEU A 134 -23.86 0.83 -8.43
CA LEU A 134 -24.77 0.77 -7.29
C LEU A 134 -24.79 2.11 -6.53
N ASP A 135 -23.65 2.77 -6.36
CA ASP A 135 -23.61 4.09 -5.72
C ASP A 135 -24.29 5.19 -6.55
N ILE A 136 -24.42 5.02 -7.88
CA ILE A 136 -25.19 5.94 -8.74
C ILE A 136 -26.69 5.67 -8.64
N THR A 137 -27.10 4.41 -8.45
CA THR A 137 -28.53 4.06 -8.29
C THR A 137 -29.07 4.34 -6.89
N VAL A 138 -28.21 4.29 -5.86
CA VAL A 138 -28.53 4.79 -4.52
C VAL A 138 -28.39 6.32 -4.56
N GLY A 139 -29.52 7.00 -4.75
CA GLY A 139 -29.63 8.42 -5.13
C GLY A 139 -28.75 9.46 -4.41
N PRO A 140 -28.74 10.71 -4.91
CA PRO A 140 -27.80 11.76 -4.54
C PRO A 140 -27.70 12.05 -3.02
N GLU A 141 -28.76 11.81 -2.26
CA GLU A 141 -28.76 11.96 -0.79
C GLU A 141 -27.83 10.97 -0.07
N ALA A 142 -27.74 9.73 -0.53
CA ALA A 142 -26.85 8.74 0.07
C ALA A 142 -25.38 9.03 -0.24
N THR A 143 -25.11 9.55 -1.44
CA THR A 143 -23.79 10.03 -1.82
C THR A 143 -23.40 11.26 -1.00
N LEU A 144 -24.34 12.20 -0.77
CA LEU A 144 -24.12 13.35 0.09
C LEU A 144 -23.86 12.94 1.54
N ASN A 145 -24.63 11.98 2.09
CA ASN A 145 -24.43 11.47 3.44
C ASN A 145 -23.08 10.76 3.60
N LYS A 146 -22.67 9.95 2.61
CA LYS A 146 -21.31 9.37 2.56
C LYS A 146 -20.24 10.46 2.51
N LEU A 147 -20.44 11.51 1.72
CA LEU A 147 -19.50 12.62 1.63
C LEU A 147 -19.40 13.38 2.94
N TYR A 148 -20.53 13.65 3.61
CA TYR A 148 -20.57 14.23 4.95
C TYR A 148 -19.83 13.35 5.96
N MET A 149 -20.06 12.04 5.95
CA MET A 149 -19.34 11.11 6.82
C MET A 149 -17.83 11.09 6.57
N ILE A 150 -17.40 11.11 5.30
CA ILE A 150 -15.99 11.16 4.94
C ILE A 150 -15.37 12.49 5.39
N GLN A 151 -16.03 13.62 5.13
CA GLN A 151 -15.55 14.94 5.55
C GLN A 151 -15.53 15.09 7.07
N TYR A 152 -16.54 14.56 7.76
CA TYR A 152 -16.60 14.56 9.22
C TYR A 152 -15.43 13.76 9.80
N ARG A 153 -15.20 12.53 9.32
CA ARG A 153 -14.06 11.71 9.75
C ARG A 153 -12.72 12.40 9.46
N LYS A 154 -12.59 13.02 8.28
CA LYS A 154 -11.36 13.74 7.91
C LYS A 154 -11.10 14.92 8.85
N LYS A 155 -12.12 15.72 9.15
CA LYS A 155 -12.02 16.81 10.13
C LYS A 155 -11.73 16.30 11.54
N GLU A 156 -12.29 15.16 11.92
CA GLU A 156 -12.04 14.54 13.22
C GLU A 156 -10.58 14.05 13.32
N THR A 157 -10.03 13.45 12.27
CA THR A 157 -8.61 13.04 12.24
C THR A 157 -7.67 14.24 12.25
N GLU A 158 -7.96 15.29 11.48
CA GLU A 158 -7.16 16.52 11.45
C GLU A 158 -7.18 17.23 12.81
N ARG A 159 -8.33 17.23 13.52
CA ARG A 159 -8.41 17.75 14.89
C ARG A 159 -7.57 16.93 15.87
N LYS A 160 -7.73 15.61 15.86
CA LYS A 160 -6.94 14.71 16.73
C LYS A 160 -5.43 14.87 16.48
N GLU A 161 -5.02 15.02 15.23
CA GLU A 161 -3.61 15.23 14.88
C GLU A 161 -3.11 16.61 15.34
N ALA A 162 -3.91 17.66 15.20
CA ALA A 162 -3.60 18.99 15.73
C ALA A 162 -3.49 18.99 17.27
N ASP A 163 -4.38 18.27 17.95
CA ASP A 163 -4.39 18.16 19.41
C ASP A 163 -3.16 17.37 19.90
N MET A 164 -2.80 16.26 19.22
CA MET A 164 -1.56 15.53 19.51
C MET A 164 -0.31 16.39 19.28
N ASN A 165 -0.27 17.17 18.21
CA ASN A 165 0.87 18.06 17.93
C ASN A 165 1.02 19.15 19.00
N ARG A 166 -0.09 19.73 19.50
CA ARG A 166 -0.07 20.68 20.62
C ARG A 166 0.45 20.04 21.91
N LEU A 167 0.02 18.81 22.19
CA LEU A 167 0.51 18.07 23.34
C LEU A 167 1.99 17.75 23.25
N ARG A 168 2.49 17.41 22.06
CA ARG A 168 3.92 17.16 21.82
C ARG A 168 4.77 18.41 22.10
N GLU A 169 4.28 19.58 21.74
CA GLU A 169 4.92 20.87 22.01
C GLU A 169 5.01 21.16 23.53
N VAL A 170 3.93 20.88 24.27
CA VAL A 170 3.87 21.14 25.72
C VAL A 170 4.68 20.12 26.53
N VAL A 171 4.64 18.83 26.16
CA VAL A 171 5.37 17.76 26.86
C VAL A 171 6.87 17.75 26.48
N GLY A 172 7.22 18.33 25.34
CA GLY A 172 8.58 18.53 24.86
C GLY A 172 9.25 17.24 24.35
N GLY A 173 8.63 16.62 23.35
CA GLY A 173 9.33 15.89 22.28
C GLY A 173 9.94 14.51 22.55
N ASP A 174 10.26 14.11 23.78
CA ASP A 174 11.09 12.90 23.98
C ASP A 174 10.33 11.58 24.20
N ASN A 175 9.00 11.61 24.36
CA ASN A 175 8.24 10.37 24.61
C ASN A 175 6.84 10.40 23.99
N ASP A 176 6.74 9.96 22.73
CA ASP A 176 5.48 9.93 21.96
C ASP A 176 4.40 9.02 22.62
N GLU A 177 4.81 8.04 23.44
CA GLU A 177 3.91 7.14 24.18
C GLU A 177 3.12 7.90 25.28
N ASP A 178 3.79 8.80 26.02
CA ASP A 178 3.16 9.58 27.10
C ASP A 178 2.18 10.62 26.54
N VAL A 179 2.49 11.19 25.36
CA VAL A 179 1.62 12.13 24.63
C VAL A 179 0.34 11.44 24.18
N HIS A 180 0.44 10.22 23.66
CA HIS A 180 -0.71 9.46 23.20
C HIS A 180 -1.65 9.07 24.36
N ILE A 181 -1.08 8.65 25.51
CA ILE A 181 -1.86 8.31 26.71
C ILE A 181 -2.63 9.53 27.22
N LEU A 182 -1.97 10.69 27.31
CA LEU A 182 -2.62 11.93 27.72
C LEU A 182 -3.76 12.30 26.77
N ALA A 183 -3.50 12.34 25.46
CA ALA A 183 -4.48 12.72 24.44
C ALA A 183 -5.74 11.84 24.45
N THR A 184 -5.57 10.54 24.70
CA THR A 184 -6.67 9.57 24.59
C THR A 184 -7.51 9.49 25.87
N LYS A 185 -6.94 9.84 27.03
CA LYS A 185 -7.51 9.49 28.35
C LYS A 185 -7.95 10.69 29.18
N LEU A 186 -7.60 11.91 28.77
CA LEU A 186 -8.04 13.13 29.43
C LEU A 186 -9.03 13.89 28.54
N PRO A 187 -10.35 13.72 28.74
CA PRO A 187 -11.38 14.34 27.88
C PRO A 187 -11.47 15.87 27.99
N GLN A 188 -10.74 16.50 28.93
CA GLN A 188 -10.66 17.96 29.14
C GLN A 188 -9.22 18.48 29.07
N LEU A 189 -8.33 17.74 28.41
CA LEU A 189 -6.90 18.09 28.34
C LEU A 189 -6.67 19.45 27.69
N ASP A 190 -7.49 19.82 26.70
CA ASP A 190 -7.41 21.14 26.05
C ASP A 190 -7.79 22.27 26.99
N GLU A 191 -8.83 22.08 27.82
CA GLU A 191 -9.23 23.07 28.82
C GLU A 191 -8.18 23.20 29.92
N ALA A 192 -7.55 22.08 30.31
CA ALA A 192 -6.42 22.08 31.24
C ALA A 192 -5.21 22.82 30.65
N ILE A 193 -4.80 22.53 29.40
CA ILE A 193 -3.69 23.21 28.72
C ILE A 193 -3.98 24.69 28.50
N ALA A 194 -5.21 25.06 28.15
CA ALA A 194 -5.63 26.46 28.01
C ALA A 194 -5.52 27.21 29.35
N ARG A 195 -6.02 26.62 30.44
CA ARG A 195 -5.86 27.16 31.79
C ARG A 195 -4.39 27.26 32.19
N PHE A 196 -3.55 26.29 31.84
CA PHE A 196 -2.11 26.35 32.10
C PHE A 196 -1.43 27.52 31.37
N LYS A 197 -1.79 27.77 30.10
CA LYS A 197 -1.28 28.92 29.34
C LYS A 197 -1.76 30.25 29.92
N GLU A 198 -3.03 30.36 30.31
CA GLU A 198 -3.59 31.58 30.93
C GLU A 198 -2.98 31.88 32.31
N VAL A 199 -2.70 30.85 33.12
CA VAL A 199 -2.04 31.00 34.42
C VAL A 199 -0.56 31.34 34.27
N GLY A 200 0.13 30.78 33.26
CA GLY A 200 1.52 31.15 32.93
C GLY A 200 1.68 32.57 32.35
N LEU A 201 0.60 33.18 31.86
CA LEU A 201 0.59 34.57 31.36
C LEU A 201 0.39 35.60 32.48
N SER A 202 -0.11 35.20 33.65
CA SER A 202 -0.54 36.11 34.73
C SER A 202 0.33 36.05 36.00
N SER A 203 1.25 35.09 36.10
CA SER A 203 2.24 35.02 37.18
C SER A 203 3.53 34.35 36.70
N ASP A 204 4.63 34.60 37.41
CA ASP A 204 6.01 34.15 37.15
C ASP A 204 6.17 32.63 37.38
N VAL A 205 5.34 31.82 36.70
CA VAL A 205 5.31 30.38 36.87
C VAL A 205 6.36 29.73 35.99
N ASP A 206 7.27 28.98 36.62
CA ASP A 206 8.33 28.25 35.94
C ASP A 206 7.74 27.18 34.98
N MET A 207 7.90 27.43 33.69
CA MET A 207 7.48 26.53 32.60
C MET A 207 8.13 25.14 32.73
N GLN A 208 9.31 25.02 33.33
CA GLN A 208 9.94 23.73 33.58
C GLN A 208 9.22 22.93 34.67
N GLU A 209 8.71 23.60 35.69
CA GLU A 209 7.97 22.96 36.78
C GLU A 209 6.62 22.44 36.28
N GLN A 210 5.90 23.22 35.48
CA GLN A 210 4.66 22.80 34.82
C GLN A 210 4.88 21.55 33.95
N ARG A 211 5.96 21.53 33.16
CA ARG A 211 6.33 20.37 32.33
C ARG A 211 6.61 19.14 33.19
N ARG A 212 7.30 19.28 34.32
CA ARG A 212 7.54 18.17 35.26
C ARG A 212 6.23 17.63 35.84
N VAL A 213 5.27 18.50 36.15
CA VAL A 213 3.95 18.08 36.67
C VAL A 213 3.18 17.29 35.61
N LEU A 214 3.16 17.74 34.36
CA LEU A 214 2.50 17.03 33.26
C LEU A 214 3.12 15.65 32.99
N VAL A 215 4.45 15.56 32.99
CA VAL A 215 5.15 14.26 32.84
C VAL A 215 4.85 13.33 34.03
N ARG A 216 4.76 13.85 35.25
CA ARG A 216 4.34 13.06 36.42
C ARG A 216 2.91 12.56 36.28
N LEU A 217 1.99 13.41 35.80
CA LEU A 217 0.60 13.03 35.56
C LEU A 217 0.50 11.91 34.52
N ALA A 218 1.23 12.02 33.41
CA ALA A 218 1.29 10.97 32.39
C ALA A 218 1.74 9.62 32.98
N LYS A 219 2.81 9.63 33.79
CA LYS A 219 3.31 8.42 34.46
C LYS A 219 2.31 7.83 35.46
N VAL A 220 1.55 8.66 36.17
CA VAL A 220 0.51 8.19 37.10
C VAL A 220 -0.65 7.56 36.34
N VAL A 221 -1.12 8.21 35.27
CA VAL A 221 -2.20 7.69 34.42
C VAL A 221 -1.79 6.34 33.82
N ARG A 222 -0.57 6.23 33.31
CA ARG A 222 0.00 4.97 32.81
C ARG A 222 -0.05 3.84 33.84
N ARG A 223 0.40 4.10 35.08
CA ARG A 223 0.37 3.09 36.16
C ARG A 223 -1.04 2.64 36.50
N ILE A 224 -2.01 3.58 36.52
CA ILE A 224 -3.41 3.25 36.76
C ILE A 224 -3.95 2.36 35.64
N GLU A 225 -3.55 2.62 34.39
CA GLU A 225 -3.95 1.81 33.24
C GLU A 225 -3.38 0.40 33.27
N GLU A 226 -2.07 0.27 33.52
CA GLU A 226 -1.41 -1.03 33.68
C GLU A 226 -2.06 -1.83 34.83
N GLY A 227 -2.46 -1.17 35.91
CA GLY A 227 -3.23 -1.79 37.00
C GLY A 227 -4.62 -2.27 36.59
N LYS A 228 -5.38 -1.46 35.84
CA LYS A 228 -6.71 -1.83 35.33
C LYS A 228 -6.63 -2.96 34.31
N GLN A 229 -5.60 -2.97 33.46
CA GLN A 229 -5.41 -4.03 32.47
C GLN A 229 -5.14 -5.36 33.16
N LYS A 230 -4.22 -5.38 34.15
CA LYS A 230 -3.96 -6.57 34.96
C LYS A 230 -5.20 -7.06 35.70
N GLN A 231 -6.03 -6.16 36.22
CA GLN A 231 -7.31 -6.53 36.84
C GLN A 231 -8.28 -7.18 35.84
N ARG A 232 -8.35 -6.70 34.59
CA ARG A 232 -9.18 -7.32 33.56
C ARG A 232 -8.66 -8.68 33.14
N GLU A 233 -7.35 -8.81 32.96
CA GLU A 233 -6.70 -10.08 32.65
C GLU A 233 -6.97 -11.10 33.77
N PHE A 234 -6.82 -10.69 35.02
CA PHE A 234 -7.16 -11.53 36.18
C PHE A 234 -8.65 -11.90 36.25
N GLN A 235 -9.56 -10.98 35.92
CA GLN A 235 -11.00 -11.28 35.86
C GLN A 235 -11.34 -12.24 34.72
N LEU A 236 -10.66 -12.13 33.57
CA LEU A 236 -10.84 -13.04 32.44
C LEU A 236 -10.29 -14.44 32.74
N GLU A 237 -9.15 -14.52 33.44
CA GLU A 237 -8.57 -15.79 33.90
C GLU A 237 -9.46 -16.48 34.94
N LEU A 238 -10.02 -15.73 35.89
CA LEU A 238 -11.02 -16.26 36.84
C LEU A 238 -12.27 -16.76 36.13
N ALA A 239 -12.83 -15.98 35.20
CA ALA A 239 -14.01 -16.38 34.44
C ALA A 239 -13.73 -17.62 33.55
N ALA A 240 -12.51 -17.77 33.03
CA ALA A 240 -12.10 -18.94 32.26
C ALA A 240 -11.87 -20.19 33.13
N ALA A 241 -11.55 -20.02 34.42
CA ALA A 241 -11.39 -21.13 35.36
C ALA A 241 -12.72 -21.64 35.95
N GLU A 242 -13.78 -20.83 35.88
CA GLU A 242 -15.14 -21.19 36.34
C GLU A 242 -15.97 -21.91 35.26
N HIS A 243 -15.45 -22.05 34.04
CA HIS A 243 -16.09 -22.72 32.88
C HIS A 243 -15.36 -24.01 32.48
#